data_AF-A0A8T9T5W3-F1
#
_entry.id   AF-A0A8T9T5W3-F1
#
_cell.length_a   1.000
_cell.length_b   1.000
_cell.length_c   1.000
_cell.angle_alpha   90.00
_cell.angle_beta   90.00
_cell.angle_gamma   90.00
#
_symmetry.space_group_name_H-M   'P 1'
#
loop_
_entity.id
_entity.type
_entity.pdbx_description
1 polymer ?
#
loop_
_entity_poly.entity_id
_entity_poly.type
_entity_poly.pdbx_seq_one_letter_code
_entity_poly.pdbx_strand_id
1 'polypeptide(L)'
;MEAALSYNITNDTEHRQAIAQMIALEKDNENGKNEDRINEIGDAVVKYEESQGHTPEPPRTLQGILEVEMYKRRMNQRALAKALEITETRLSEFMRGKRELNIDLAKKIHVILGIDGNIILELTTNAELLEKNVKGMQLTQPSHSEWDYLRKPL
;
A
#
# COMPACT_ATOMS: atom_id res chain seq x y z
N MET A 1 -20.53 25.52 -27.40
CA MET A 1 -19.06 25.55 -27.26
C MET A 1 -18.78 25.89 -25.81
N GLU A 2 -18.70 24.90 -24.93
CA GLU A 2 -18.23 25.11 -23.56
C GLU A 2 -16.72 24.95 -23.56
N ALA A 3 -16.03 26.02 -23.21
CA ALA A 3 -14.58 26.04 -23.12
C ALA A 3 -14.16 25.14 -21.95
N ALA A 4 -13.56 24.00 -22.26
CA ALA A 4 -12.77 23.23 -21.31
C ALA A 4 -11.57 24.09 -20.89
N LEU A 5 -11.75 24.89 -19.84
CA LEU A 5 -10.68 25.62 -19.18
C LEU A 5 -9.88 24.60 -18.37
N SER A 6 -8.86 24.01 -18.99
CA SER A 6 -7.92 23.08 -18.35
C SER A 6 -7.20 23.78 -17.20
N TYR A 7 -7.57 23.44 -15.96
CA TYR A 7 -6.83 23.84 -14.77
C TYR A 7 -5.49 23.10 -14.80
N ASN A 8 -4.38 23.82 -14.92
CA ASN A 8 -3.05 23.23 -15.09
C ASN A 8 -2.14 23.77 -13.98
N ILE A 9 -1.64 22.88 -13.12
CA ILE A 9 -0.79 23.23 -11.99
C ILE A 9 0.65 22.94 -12.41
N THR A 10 1.52 23.94 -12.33
CA THR A 10 2.91 23.86 -12.78
C THR A 10 3.94 24.12 -11.69
N ASN A 11 3.52 24.64 -10.54
CA ASN A 11 4.39 24.96 -9.42
C ASN A 11 3.71 24.79 -8.06
N ASP A 12 4.53 24.74 -7.00
CA ASP A 12 4.10 24.54 -5.61
C ASP A 12 3.19 25.65 -5.06
N THR A 13 3.22 26.84 -5.65
CA THR A 13 2.33 27.94 -5.23
C THR A 13 0.93 27.72 -5.78
N GLU A 14 0.82 27.38 -7.07
CA GLU A 14 -0.43 26.99 -7.73
C GLU A 14 -1.03 25.74 -7.10
N HIS A 15 -0.20 24.75 -6.72
CA HIS A 15 -0.65 23.55 -6.02
C HIS A 15 -1.31 23.86 -4.68
N ARG A 16 -0.66 24.67 -3.82
CA ARG A 16 -1.22 25.10 -2.53
C ARG A 16 -2.49 25.92 -2.70
N GLN A 17 -2.55 26.78 -3.72
CA GLN A 17 -3.74 27.55 -4.03
C GLN A 17 -4.89 26.66 -4.50
N ALA A 18 -4.61 25.66 -5.34
CA ALA A 18 -5.59 24.69 -5.81
C ALA A 18 -6.20 23.89 -4.65
N ILE A 19 -5.36 23.39 -3.72
CA ILE A 19 -5.83 22.71 -2.51
C ILE A 19 -6.71 23.63 -1.64
N ALA A 20 -6.28 24.87 -1.42
CA ALA A 20 -7.05 25.83 -0.62
C ALA A 20 -8.40 26.16 -1.27
N GLN A 21 -8.45 26.29 -2.60
CA GLN A 21 -9.68 26.51 -3.36
C GLN A 21 -10.60 25.28 -3.29
N MET A 22 -10.07 24.08 -3.43
CA MET A 22 -10.82 22.83 -3.31
C MET A 22 -11.49 22.72 -1.93
N ILE A 23 -10.76 22.98 -0.85
CA ILE A 23 -11.29 22.98 0.53
C ILE A 23 -12.39 24.03 0.73
N ALA A 24 -12.25 25.22 0.12
CA ALA A 24 -13.28 26.24 0.19
C ALA A 24 -14.55 25.81 -0.56
N LEU A 25 -14.40 25.22 -1.76
CA LEU A 25 -15.52 24.74 -2.57
C LEU A 25 -16.25 23.57 -1.90
N GLU A 26 -15.54 22.67 -1.22
CA GLU A 26 -16.12 21.59 -0.43
C GLU A 26 -16.97 22.11 0.74
N LYS A 27 -16.48 23.15 1.44
CA LYS A 27 -17.23 23.78 2.54
C LYS A 27 -18.53 24.43 2.07
N ASP A 28 -18.51 25.00 0.86
CA ASP A 28 -19.65 25.67 0.25
C ASP A 28 -20.43 24.74 -0.71
N ASN A 29 -20.20 23.42 -0.68
CA ASN A 29 -20.81 22.46 -1.61
C ASN A 29 -22.25 22.08 -1.22
N GLU A 30 -23.15 23.06 -1.17
CA GLU A 30 -24.57 22.82 -0.94
C GLU A 30 -25.20 22.10 -2.15
N ASN A 31 -25.82 20.94 -1.90
CA ASN A 31 -26.50 20.12 -2.90
C ASN A 31 -25.63 19.68 -4.09
N GLY A 32 -24.32 19.56 -3.91
CA GLY A 32 -23.41 19.05 -4.95
C GLY A 32 -23.13 20.02 -6.11
N LYS A 33 -23.52 21.30 -5.99
CA LYS A 33 -23.36 22.31 -7.05
C LYS A 33 -21.91 22.52 -7.50
N ASN A 34 -20.95 22.22 -6.64
CA ASN A 34 -19.53 22.40 -6.93
C ASN A 34 -18.81 21.08 -7.24
N GLU A 35 -19.51 19.93 -7.32
CA GLU A 35 -18.87 18.62 -7.51
C GLU A 35 -17.99 18.57 -8.76
N ASP A 36 -18.50 19.04 -9.91
CA ASP A 36 -17.73 19.05 -11.15
C ASP A 36 -16.44 19.90 -11.02
N ARG A 37 -16.54 21.04 -10.33
CA ARG A 37 -15.40 21.94 -10.15
C ARG A 37 -14.38 21.39 -9.15
N ILE A 38 -14.85 20.72 -8.10
CA ILE A 38 -14.00 20.03 -7.12
C ILE A 38 -13.24 18.89 -7.81
N ASN A 39 -13.92 18.10 -8.64
CA ASN A 39 -13.32 17.02 -9.41
C ASN A 39 -12.26 17.55 -10.39
N GLU A 40 -12.55 18.63 -11.12
CA GLU A 40 -11.58 19.26 -12.03
C GLU A 40 -10.30 19.73 -11.31
N ILE A 41 -10.44 20.38 -10.16
CA ILE A 41 -9.30 20.86 -9.37
C ILE A 41 -8.54 19.67 -8.77
N GLY A 42 -9.26 18.65 -8.28
CA GLY A 42 -8.68 17.40 -7.78
C GLY A 42 -7.83 16.70 -8.83
N ASP A 43 -8.36 16.54 -10.05
CA ASP A 43 -7.64 15.93 -11.17
C ASP A 43 -6.35 16.69 -11.53
N ALA A 44 -6.38 18.03 -11.46
CA ALA A 44 -5.21 18.86 -11.71
C ALA A 44 -4.15 18.72 -10.60
N VAL A 45 -4.58 18.65 -9.33
CA VAL A 45 -3.70 18.44 -8.16
C VAL A 45 -3.02 17.08 -8.26
N VAL A 46 -3.79 16.02 -8.55
CA VAL A 46 -3.27 14.66 -8.72
C VAL A 46 -2.23 14.62 -9.84
N LYS A 47 -2.52 15.19 -11.02
CA LYS A 47 -1.55 15.22 -12.14
C LYS A 47 -0.25 15.93 -11.78
N TYR A 48 -0.32 17.01 -11.01
CA TYR A 48 0.88 17.72 -10.56
C TYR A 48 1.67 16.87 -9.56
N GLU A 49 1.02 16.30 -8.55
CA GLU A 49 1.66 15.42 -7.56
C GLU A 49 2.30 14.18 -8.22
N GLU A 50 1.63 13.59 -9.20
CA GLU A 50 2.17 12.52 -10.05
C GLU A 50 3.42 12.96 -10.80
N SER A 51 3.41 14.17 -11.40
CA SER A 51 4.57 14.72 -12.11
C SER A 51 5.79 14.97 -11.20
N GLN A 52 5.53 15.23 -9.90
CA GLN A 52 6.57 15.43 -8.88
C GLN A 52 6.98 14.11 -8.19
N GLY A 53 6.38 12.97 -8.57
CA GLY A 53 6.69 11.68 -7.97
C GLY A 53 6.10 11.47 -6.57
N HIS A 54 5.11 12.27 -6.17
CA HIS A 54 4.39 12.14 -4.89
C HIS A 54 3.25 11.10 -4.96
N THR A 55 3.35 10.09 -5.82
CA THR A 55 2.38 8.99 -5.84
C THR A 55 2.58 8.10 -4.61
N PRO A 56 1.51 7.77 -3.86
CA PRO A 56 1.58 6.72 -2.84
C PRO A 56 2.11 5.44 -3.48
N GLU A 57 3.16 4.87 -2.90
CA GLU A 57 3.66 3.59 -3.41
C GLU A 57 2.56 2.53 -3.32
N PRO A 58 2.44 1.64 -4.33
CA PRO A 58 1.51 0.54 -4.23
C PRO A 58 1.84 -0.33 -3.01
N PRO A 59 0.83 -0.91 -2.35
CA PRO A 59 1.06 -1.72 -1.17
C PRO A 59 2.02 -2.89 -1.48
N ARG A 60 3.08 -3.00 -0.69
CA ARG A 60 4.12 -4.04 -0.82
C ARG A 60 3.80 -5.32 -0.05
N THR A 61 2.60 -5.43 0.51
CA THR A 61 2.15 -6.59 1.29
C THR A 61 0.76 -7.02 0.88
N LEU A 62 0.46 -8.30 1.05
CA LEU A 62 -0.87 -8.82 0.74
C LEU A 62 -1.95 -8.18 1.65
N GLN A 63 -1.61 -7.88 2.92
CA GLN A 63 -2.50 -7.16 3.82
C GLN A 63 -2.83 -5.76 3.29
N GLY A 64 -1.82 -5.01 2.82
CA GLY A 64 -2.04 -3.69 2.24
C GLY A 64 -2.90 -3.73 0.98
N ILE A 65 -2.73 -4.76 0.13
CA ILE A 65 -3.61 -4.98 -1.03
C ILE A 65 -5.05 -5.23 -0.57
N LEU A 66 -5.26 -6.04 0.46
CA LEU A 66 -6.59 -6.30 1.00
C LEU A 66 -7.22 -5.03 1.60
N GLU A 67 -6.43 -4.16 2.25
CA GLU A 67 -6.92 -2.86 2.74
C GLU A 67 -7.40 -1.97 1.60
N VAL A 68 -6.64 -1.91 0.51
CA VAL A 68 -7.03 -1.17 -0.70
C VAL A 68 -8.31 -1.77 -1.31
N GLU A 69 -8.43 -3.09 -1.40
CA GLU A 69 -9.65 -3.73 -1.91
C GLU A 69 -10.87 -3.50 -1.02
N MET A 70 -10.69 -3.51 0.31
CA MET A 70 -11.74 -3.17 1.27
C MET A 70 -12.23 -1.73 1.07
N TYR A 71 -11.28 -0.78 0.93
CA TYR A 71 -11.58 0.62 0.70
C TYR A 71 -12.33 0.83 -0.63
N LYS A 72 -11.80 0.29 -1.74
CA LYS A 72 -12.39 0.40 -3.08
C LYS A 72 -13.82 -0.11 -3.12
N ARG A 73 -14.11 -1.22 -2.42
CA ARG A 73 -15.42 -1.88 -2.39
C ARG A 73 -16.31 -1.40 -1.23
N ARG A 74 -15.88 -0.38 -0.47
CA ARG A 74 -16.57 0.17 0.71
C ARG A 74 -17.01 -0.91 1.71
N MET A 75 -16.15 -1.92 1.92
CA MET A 75 -16.45 -3.02 2.84
C MET A 75 -15.51 -2.99 4.05
N ASN A 76 -15.99 -3.48 5.18
CA ASN A 76 -15.16 -3.65 6.38
C ASN A 76 -14.59 -5.08 6.46
N GLN A 77 -13.66 -5.30 7.39
CA GLN A 77 -13.00 -6.58 7.57
C GLN A 77 -13.98 -7.73 7.83
N ARG A 78 -15.07 -7.48 8.57
CA ARG A 78 -16.13 -8.47 8.79
C ARG A 78 -16.83 -8.88 7.49
N ALA A 79 -17.16 -7.91 6.64
CA ALA A 79 -17.77 -8.17 5.34
C ALA A 79 -16.80 -8.93 4.43
N LEU A 80 -15.50 -8.59 4.46
CA LEU A 80 -14.46 -9.33 3.74
C LEU A 80 -14.34 -10.78 4.23
N ALA A 81 -14.36 -11.03 5.54
CA ALA A 81 -14.31 -12.38 6.11
C ALA A 81 -15.51 -13.22 5.63
N LYS A 82 -16.70 -12.61 5.60
CA LYS A 82 -17.91 -13.25 5.07
C LYS A 82 -17.78 -13.56 3.57
N ALA A 83 -17.25 -12.62 2.78
CA ALA A 83 -17.03 -12.81 1.34
C ALA A 83 -16.05 -13.96 1.08
N LEU A 84 -14.95 -14.02 1.85
CA LEU A 84 -13.95 -15.08 1.78
C LEU A 84 -14.38 -16.38 2.51
N GLU A 85 -15.60 -16.46 3.03
CA GLU A 85 -16.11 -17.63 3.77
C GLU A 85 -15.12 -18.14 4.84
N ILE A 86 -14.56 -17.21 5.62
CA ILE A 86 -13.69 -17.50 6.76
C ILE A 86 -14.21 -16.81 8.01
N THR A 87 -13.73 -17.23 9.18
CA THR A 87 -14.08 -16.56 10.43
C THR A 87 -13.42 -15.19 10.50
N GLU A 88 -14.12 -14.22 11.11
CA GLU A 88 -13.58 -12.87 11.35
C GLU A 88 -12.27 -12.92 12.14
N THR A 89 -12.16 -13.84 13.11
CA THR A 89 -10.93 -14.08 13.87
C THR A 89 -9.78 -14.51 12.97
N ARG A 90 -9.99 -15.47 12.06
CA ARG A 90 -8.94 -15.94 11.13
C ARG A 90 -8.46 -14.81 10.23
N LEU A 91 -9.37 -13.98 9.72
CA LEU A 91 -8.98 -12.82 8.92
C LEU A 91 -8.25 -11.76 9.76
N SER A 92 -8.68 -11.51 11.00
CA SER A 92 -8.02 -10.57 11.92
C SER A 92 -6.60 -10.97 12.27
N GLU A 93 -6.37 -12.26 12.56
CA GLU A 93 -5.03 -12.79 12.79
C GLU A 93 -4.13 -12.64 11.57
N PHE A 94 -4.66 -12.93 10.37
CA PHE A 94 -3.93 -12.76 9.11
C PHE A 94 -3.56 -11.29 8.83
N MET A 95 -4.52 -10.37 8.96
CA MET A 95 -4.29 -8.93 8.76
C MET A 95 -3.29 -8.35 9.76
N ARG A 96 -3.21 -8.92 10.97
CA ARG A 96 -2.23 -8.53 12.00
C ARG A 96 -0.88 -9.22 11.84
N GLY A 97 -0.69 -10.08 10.83
CA GLY A 97 0.53 -10.86 10.63
C GLY A 97 0.77 -11.95 11.68
N LYS A 98 -0.22 -12.28 12.51
CA LYS A 98 -0.12 -13.36 13.51
C LYS A 98 -0.27 -14.75 12.90
N ARG A 99 -0.76 -14.82 11.67
CA ARG A 99 -1.05 -16.07 10.96
C ARG A 99 -0.63 -15.96 9.52
N GLU A 100 0.08 -16.98 9.05
CA GLU A 100 0.53 -17.08 7.66
C GLU A 100 -0.63 -17.38 6.70
N LEU A 101 -0.43 -17.00 5.43
CA LEU A 101 -1.36 -17.34 4.36
C LEU A 101 -1.27 -18.83 4.07
N ASN A 102 -2.43 -19.50 3.98
CA ASN A 102 -2.49 -20.87 3.47
C ASN A 102 -3.07 -20.92 2.06
N ILE A 103 -2.83 -22.03 1.36
CA ILE A 103 -3.27 -22.23 -0.04
C ILE A 103 -4.78 -22.05 -0.21
N ASP A 104 -5.57 -22.51 0.77
CA ASP A 104 -7.02 -22.32 0.79
C ASP A 104 -7.41 -20.83 0.76
N LEU A 105 -6.84 -20.02 1.67
CA LEU A 105 -7.11 -18.59 1.70
C LEU A 105 -6.57 -17.87 0.46
N ALA A 106 -5.39 -18.25 -0.04
CA ALA A 106 -4.82 -17.74 -1.27
C ALA A 106 -5.76 -17.93 -2.48
N LYS A 107 -6.32 -19.14 -2.63
CA LYS A 107 -7.30 -19.45 -3.70
C LYS A 107 -8.55 -18.60 -3.57
N LYS A 108 -9.08 -18.43 -2.37
CA LYS A 108 -10.27 -17.61 -2.12
C LYS A 108 -10.03 -16.13 -2.46
N ILE A 109 -8.89 -15.58 -2.05
CA ILE A 109 -8.46 -14.23 -2.41
C ILE A 109 -8.39 -14.07 -3.93
N HIS A 110 -7.77 -15.02 -4.64
CA HIS A 110 -7.69 -15.00 -6.09
C HIS A 110 -9.07 -15.02 -6.76
N VAL A 111 -9.92 -15.99 -6.40
CA VAL A 111 -11.22 -16.21 -7.05
C VAL A 111 -12.23 -15.10 -6.73
N ILE A 112 -12.26 -14.61 -5.49
CA ILE A 112 -13.31 -13.69 -5.02
C ILE A 112 -12.90 -12.23 -5.23
N LEU A 113 -11.61 -11.90 -5.01
CA LEU A 113 -11.12 -10.54 -5.16
C LEU A 113 -10.49 -10.30 -6.53
N GLY A 114 -10.16 -11.34 -7.30
CA GLY A 114 -9.54 -11.20 -8.62
C GLY A 114 -8.06 -10.82 -8.55
N ILE A 115 -7.41 -10.99 -7.40
CA ILE A 115 -5.99 -10.69 -7.22
C ILE A 115 -5.18 -11.80 -7.88
N ASP A 116 -4.20 -11.45 -8.71
CA ASP A 116 -3.36 -12.41 -9.43
C ASP A 116 -2.67 -13.39 -8.45
N GLY A 117 -2.75 -14.69 -8.75
CA GLY A 117 -2.15 -15.73 -7.92
C GLY A 117 -0.63 -15.60 -7.79
N ASN A 118 0.06 -15.14 -8.83
CA ASN A 118 1.51 -14.90 -8.79
C ASN A 118 1.84 -13.78 -7.81
N ILE A 119 1.07 -12.69 -7.79
CA ILE A 119 1.25 -11.60 -6.82
C ILE A 119 1.08 -12.13 -5.39
N ILE A 120 0.07 -12.96 -5.15
CA ILE A 120 -0.16 -13.59 -3.83
C ILE A 120 1.05 -14.42 -3.40
N LEU A 121 1.62 -15.21 -4.32
CA LEU A 121 2.79 -16.05 -4.05
C LEU A 121 4.06 -15.21 -3.83
N GLU A 122 4.32 -14.20 -4.66
CA GLU A 122 5.50 -13.34 -4.52
C GLU A 122 5.50 -12.62 -3.17
N LEU A 123 4.36 -12.04 -2.78
CA LEU A 123 4.25 -11.25 -1.55
C LEU A 123 4.29 -12.11 -0.27
N THR A 124 3.94 -13.39 -0.36
CA THR A 124 4.08 -14.33 0.76
C THR A 124 5.48 -14.92 0.86
N THR A 125 6.14 -15.15 -0.27
CA THR A 125 7.48 -15.75 -0.33
C THR A 125 8.58 -14.77 0.10
N ASN A 126 8.42 -13.48 -0.22
CA ASN A 126 9.43 -12.45 0.07
C ASN A 126 9.62 -12.17 1.56
N ALA A 127 8.60 -12.37 2.40
CA ALA A 127 8.73 -12.21 3.85
C ALA A 127 9.66 -13.28 4.46
N GLU A 128 9.53 -14.54 4.03
CA GLU A 128 10.38 -15.63 4.53
C GLU A 128 11.83 -15.56 4.02
N LEU A 129 12.04 -15.17 2.76
CA LEU A 129 13.39 -15.15 2.17
C LEU A 129 14.25 -14.03 2.75
N LEU A 130 13.67 -12.89 3.10
CA LEU A 130 14.40 -11.80 3.76
C LEU A 130 14.82 -12.18 5.18
N GLU A 131 13.94 -12.84 5.94
CA GLU A 131 14.29 -13.31 7.28
C GLU A 131 15.34 -14.45 7.25
N LYS A 132 15.24 -15.37 6.28
CA LYS A 132 16.19 -16.48 6.10
C LYS A 132 17.55 -15.99 5.61
N ASN A 133 17.61 -15.00 4.72
CA ASN A 133 18.88 -14.43 4.25
C ASN A 133 19.58 -13.58 5.33
N VAL A 134 18.84 -12.85 6.16
CA VAL A 134 19.41 -12.12 7.31
C VAL A 134 19.89 -13.09 8.40
N LYS A 135 19.17 -14.18 8.67
CA LYS A 135 19.60 -15.23 9.62
C LYS A 135 20.72 -16.13 9.07
N GLY A 136 20.83 -16.27 7.75
CA GLY A 136 21.89 -17.03 7.07
C GLY A 136 23.23 -16.31 7.01
N MET A 137 23.25 -14.97 7.02
CA MET A 137 24.47 -14.18 7.24
C MET A 137 24.73 -13.99 8.74
N GLN A 138 25.13 -15.06 9.43
CA GLN A 138 25.89 -14.88 10.66
C GLN A 138 27.25 -14.30 10.27
N LEU A 139 27.49 -13.00 10.53
CA LEU A 139 28.84 -12.50 10.72
C LEU A 139 29.33 -13.11 12.04
N THR A 140 29.84 -14.35 11.99
CA THR A 140 30.48 -14.95 13.15
C THR A 140 31.72 -14.11 13.47
N GLN A 141 31.67 -13.36 14.57
CA GLN A 141 32.90 -12.80 15.11
C GLN A 141 33.80 -13.99 15.47
N PRO A 142 35.04 -14.07 14.97
CA PRO A 142 35.91 -15.18 15.27
C PRO A 142 36.09 -15.28 16.79
N SER A 143 36.04 -16.52 17.30
CA SER A 143 36.19 -16.83 18.71
C SER A 143 37.49 -16.23 19.26
N HIS A 144 37.53 -15.82 20.53
CA HIS A 144 38.73 -15.28 21.18
C HIS A 144 39.95 -16.24 21.07
N SER A 145 39.70 -17.54 20.85
CA SER A 145 40.74 -18.56 20.60
C SER A 145 41.29 -18.59 19.17
N GLU A 146 40.59 -18.04 18.18
CA GLU A 146 41.05 -18.00 16.78
C GLU A 146 42.01 -16.83 16.51
N TRP A 147 42.13 -15.89 17.45
CA TRP A 147 43.09 -14.78 17.39
C TRP A 147 44.52 -15.16 17.80
N ASP A 148 44.75 -16.40 18.27
CA ASP A 148 46.08 -16.86 18.70
C ASP A 148 47.10 -16.97 17.54
N TYR A 149 46.62 -17.01 16.29
CA TYR A 149 47.50 -17.01 15.11
C TYR A 149 48.21 -15.68 14.85
N LEU A 150 47.77 -14.58 15.49
CA LEU A 150 48.40 -13.25 15.35
C LEU A 150 49.30 -12.86 16.53
N ARG A 151 49.54 -13.78 17.48
CA ARG A 151 50.33 -13.50 18.69
C ARG A 151 51.65 -14.28 18.78
N LYS A 152 52.25 -14.66 17.64
CA LYS A 152 53.65 -15.08 17.60
C LYS A 152 54.55 -13.84 17.39
N PRO A 153 55.51 -13.55 18.28
CA PRO A 153 56.50 -12.53 17.99
C PRO A 153 57.38 -13.00 16.81
N LEU A 154 57.75 -12.04 15.96
CA LEU A 154 58.78 -12.20 14.91
C LEU A 154 60.11 -12.64 15.51
#